data_AF-A0A956Z2C9-F1
#
_entry.id   AF-A0A956Z2C9-F1
#
_cell.length_a   1.000
_cell.length_b   1.000
_cell.length_c   1.000
_cell.angle_alpha   90.00
_cell.angle_beta   90.00
_cell.angle_gamma   90.00
#
_symmetry.space_group_name_H-M   'P 1'
#
loop_
_entity.id
_entity.type
_entity.pdbx_description
1 polymer ?
#
loop_
_entity_poly.entity_id
_entity_poly.type
_entity_poly.pdbx_seq_one_letter_code
_entity_poly.pdbx_strand_id
1 'polypeptide(L)'
;MNALLLLLFLLMSVAISIGLYMLLTSALSRLNDKALTQRGIATQATITALKEKQLPRGLLAYGISYRYHVVTASGTTREYVGQEAVDAEVFKRLKIGASIWVHYLPDHPQVARRTEALAKLPGRKIGE
;
A
#
# COMPACT_ATOMS: atom_id res chain seq x y z
N MET A 1 -36.66 -26.83 17.65
CA MET A 1 -35.66 -26.41 16.64
C MET A 1 -34.44 -25.94 17.41
N ASN A 2 -33.40 -26.76 17.45
CA ASN A 2 -32.39 -26.73 18.52
C ASN A 2 -31.49 -25.50 18.40
N ALA A 3 -31.28 -24.79 19.51
CA ALA A 3 -30.39 -23.62 19.59
C ALA A 3 -28.98 -23.90 19.03
N LEU A 4 -28.52 -25.14 19.11
CA LEU A 4 -27.27 -25.62 18.51
C LEU A 4 -27.25 -25.49 16.97
N LEU A 5 -28.37 -25.77 16.30
CA LEU A 5 -28.51 -25.70 14.85
C LEU A 5 -28.48 -24.25 14.36
N LEU A 6 -29.11 -23.33 15.10
CA LEU A 6 -29.04 -21.89 14.84
C LEU A 6 -27.62 -21.34 15.04
N LEU A 7 -26.91 -21.79 16.09
CA LEU A 7 -25.53 -21.39 16.35
C LEU A 7 -24.58 -21.82 15.22
N LEU A 8 -24.70 -23.07 14.76
CA LEU A 8 -23.89 -23.59 13.65
C LEU A 8 -24.15 -22.82 12.35
N PHE A 9 -25.42 -22.51 12.06
CA PHE A 9 -25.78 -21.73 10.89
C PHE A 9 -25.22 -20.30 10.94
N LEU A 10 -25.23 -19.68 12.13
CA LEU A 10 -24.67 -18.36 12.35
C LEU A 10 -23.14 -18.37 12.16
N LEU A 11 -22.44 -19.35 12.73
CA LEU A 11 -20.99 -19.50 12.57
C LEU A 11 -20.59 -19.73 11.11
N MET A 12 -21.33 -20.55 10.37
CA MET A 12 -21.13 -20.77 8.94
C MET A 12 -21.33 -19.49 8.13
N SER A 13 -22.40 -18.74 8.40
CA SER A 13 -22.68 -17.47 7.72
C SER A 13 -21.56 -16.44 7.96
N VAL A 14 -21.06 -16.35 9.20
CA VAL A 14 -19.94 -15.47 9.55
C VAL A 14 -18.67 -15.92 8.82
N ALA A 15 -18.36 -17.22 8.80
CA ALA A 15 -17.17 -17.75 8.11
C ALA A 15 -17.20 -17.48 6.60
N ILE A 16 -18.35 -17.68 5.95
CA ILE A 16 -18.54 -17.39 4.52
C ILE A 16 -18.37 -15.89 4.25
N SER A 17 -18.94 -15.04 5.09
CA SER A 17 -18.84 -13.58 4.95
C SER A 17 -17.39 -13.10 5.08
N ILE A 18 -16.63 -13.65 6.02
CA ILE A 18 -15.20 -13.36 6.17
C ILE A 18 -14.43 -13.82 4.92
N GLY A 19 -14.68 -15.03 4.42
CA GLY A 19 -14.02 -15.55 3.22
C GLY A 19 -14.29 -14.69 1.99
N LEU A 20 -15.55 -14.28 1.79
CA LEU A 20 -15.93 -13.41 0.68
C LEU A 20 -15.28 -12.02 0.78
N TYR A 21 -15.23 -11.46 1.99
CA TYR A 21 -14.57 -10.18 2.26
C TYR A 21 -13.06 -10.24 1.94
N MET A 22 -12.37 -11.32 2.33
CA MET A 22 -10.96 -11.53 2.02
C MET A 22 -10.69 -11.66 0.51
N LEU A 23 -11.56 -12.38 -0.21
CA LEU A 23 -11.47 -12.50 -1.67
C LEU A 23 -11.65 -11.14 -2.37
N LEU A 24 -12.65 -10.37 -1.95
CA LEU A 24 -12.95 -9.07 -2.55
C LEU A 24 -11.79 -8.08 -2.36
N THR A 25 -11.28 -7.95 -1.14
CA THR A 25 -10.14 -7.08 -0.81
C THR A 25 -8.87 -7.47 -1.57
N SER A 26 -8.63 -8.77 -1.75
CA SER A 26 -7.48 -9.28 -2.53
C SER A 26 -7.61 -9.01 -4.04
N ALA A 27 -8.83 -9.05 -4.59
CA ALA A 27 -9.06 -8.72 -5.99
C ALA A 27 -8.86 -7.22 -6.26
N LEU A 28 -9.38 -6.37 -5.36
CA LEU A 28 -9.23 -4.92 -5.41
C LEU A 28 -7.76 -4.48 -5.34
N SER A 29 -6.96 -5.06 -4.45
CA SER A 29 -5.53 -4.72 -4.34
C SER A 29 -4.77 -5.03 -5.63
N ARG A 30 -5.03 -6.18 -6.26
CA ARG A 30 -4.42 -6.57 -7.54
C ARG A 30 -4.79 -5.64 -8.70
N LEU A 31 -6.01 -5.11 -8.72
CA LEU A 31 -6.44 -4.15 -9.74
C LEU A 31 -5.74 -2.80 -9.57
N ASN A 32 -5.60 -2.34 -8.32
CA ASN A 32 -4.88 -1.10 -8.02
C ASN A 32 -3.41 -1.18 -8.43
N ASP A 33 -2.75 -2.33 -8.22
CA ASP A 33 -1.36 -2.53 -8.62
C ASP A 33 -1.17 -2.46 -10.15
N LYS A 34 -2.10 -3.02 -10.92
CA LYS A 34 -2.09 -2.90 -12.39
C LYS A 34 -2.31 -1.45 -12.82
N ALA A 35 -3.27 -0.76 -12.22
CA ALA A 35 -3.55 0.65 -12.53
C ALA A 35 -2.34 1.54 -12.20
N LEU A 36 -1.70 1.34 -11.05
CA LEU A 36 -0.49 2.06 -10.63
C LEU A 36 0.66 1.83 -11.59
N THR A 37 0.83 0.61 -12.09
CA THR A 37 1.90 0.27 -13.04
C THR A 37 1.67 0.89 -14.42
N GLN A 38 0.41 1.02 -14.85
CA GLN A 38 0.06 1.52 -16.19
C GLN A 38 -0.14 3.04 -16.25
N ARG A 39 -0.64 3.66 -15.18
CA ARG A 39 -1.08 5.06 -15.15
C ARG A 39 -0.52 5.85 -13.96
N GLY A 40 0.33 5.22 -13.14
CA GLY A 40 0.92 5.90 -12.00
C GLY A 40 1.83 7.03 -12.44
N ILE A 41 1.72 8.17 -11.76
CA ILE A 41 2.64 9.29 -11.93
C ILE A 41 3.67 9.23 -10.81
N ALA A 42 4.95 9.25 -11.19
CA ALA A 42 6.05 9.27 -10.23
C ALA A 42 6.13 10.64 -9.53
N THR A 43 6.26 10.62 -8.21
CA THR A 43 6.53 11.80 -7.40
C THR A 43 7.49 11.47 -6.26
N GLN A 44 8.16 12.51 -5.77
CA GLN A 44 9.03 12.39 -4.60
C GLN A 44 8.20 12.53 -3.34
N ALA A 45 8.32 11.54 -2.46
CA ALA A 45 7.72 11.54 -1.14
C ALA A 45 8.80 11.62 -0.06
N THR A 46 8.44 12.12 1.11
CA THR A 46 9.31 12.17 2.28
C THR A 46 8.77 11.22 3.35
N ILE A 47 9.63 10.36 3.87
CA ILE A 47 9.27 9.45 4.96
C ILE A 47 9.00 10.26 6.23
N THR A 48 7.84 10.06 6.82
CA THR A 48 7.40 10.76 8.04
C THR A 48 7.41 9.85 9.26
N ALA A 49 7.24 8.53 9.09
CA ALA A 49 7.31 7.58 10.18
C ALA A 49 7.79 6.20 9.73
N LEU A 50 8.42 5.49 10.65
CA LEU A 50 8.80 4.09 10.55
C LEU A 50 8.14 3.36 11.73
N LYS A 51 7.38 2.31 11.48
CA LYS A 51 6.66 1.54 12.49
C LYS A 51 7.04 0.06 12.41
N GLU A 52 7.41 -0.48 13.55
CA GLU A 52 7.58 -1.92 13.75
C GLU A 52 6.39 -2.43 14.58
N LYS A 53 5.80 -3.54 14.16
CA LYS A 53 4.67 -4.17 14.84
C LYS A 53 4.97 -5.64 15.06
N GLN A 54 4.97 -6.05 16.33
CA GLN A 54 5.03 -7.47 16.66
C GLN A 54 3.67 -8.13 16.38
N LEU A 55 3.72 -9.18 15.57
CA LEU A 55 2.59 -10.03 15.24
C LEU A 55 2.54 -11.24 16.18
N PRO A 56 1.38 -11.92 16.28
CA PRO A 56 1.29 -13.18 16.99
C PRO A 56 2.36 -14.17 16.52
N ARG A 57 2.85 -15.02 17.44
CA ARG A 57 3.94 -15.99 17.19
C ARG A 57 5.34 -15.38 17.03
N GLY A 58 5.54 -14.14 17.47
CA GLY A 58 6.86 -13.51 17.53
C GLY A 58 7.39 -12.98 16.19
N LEU A 59 6.54 -12.94 15.16
CA LEU A 59 6.88 -12.35 13.87
C LEU A 59 6.88 -10.82 13.97
N LEU A 60 7.68 -10.16 13.15
CA LEU A 60 7.74 -8.69 13.05
C LEU A 60 7.18 -8.25 11.69
N ALA A 61 6.31 -7.25 11.70
CA ALA A 61 5.85 -6.54 10.53
C ALA A 61 6.42 -5.12 10.53
N TYR A 62 6.89 -4.66 9.38
CA TYR A 62 7.51 -3.35 9.21
C TYR A 62 6.67 -2.50 8.29
N GLY A 63 6.44 -1.25 8.67
CA GLY A 63 5.64 -0.30 7.91
C GLY A 63 6.27 1.08 7.88
N ILE A 64 6.04 1.79 6.80
CA ILE A 64 6.48 3.17 6.62
C ILE A 64 5.27 4.07 6.39
N SER A 65 5.40 5.32 6.79
CA SER A 65 4.50 6.39 6.41
C SER A 65 5.31 7.47 5.68
N TYR A 66 4.72 8.04 4.64
CA TYR A 66 5.36 9.06 3.83
C TYR A 66 4.34 10.08 3.37
N ARG A 67 4.81 11.28 3.05
CA ARG A 67 4.00 12.39 2.51
C ARG A 67 4.51 12.84 1.16
N TYR A 68 3.62 13.24 0.28
CA TYR A 68 3.95 13.77 -1.05
C TYR A 68 2.94 14.84 -1.44
N HIS A 69 3.34 15.66 -2.41
CA HIS A 69 2.52 16.74 -2.92
C HIS A 69 2.09 16.45 -4.35
N VAL A 70 0.83 16.71 -4.66
CA VAL A 70 0.26 16.59 -6.01
C VAL A 70 -0.32 17.93 -6.40
N VAL A 71 0.02 18.38 -7.61
CA VAL A 71 -0.61 19.56 -8.22
C VAL A 71 -1.89 19.10 -8.90
N THR A 72 -3.03 19.62 -8.44
CA THR A 72 -4.33 19.30 -9.04
C THR A 72 -4.51 20.00 -10.38
N ALA A 73 -5.51 19.59 -11.17
CA ALA A 73 -5.87 20.26 -12.43
C ALA A 73 -6.23 21.75 -12.23
N SER A 74 -6.64 22.16 -11.02
CA SER A 74 -6.89 23.56 -10.65
C SER A 74 -5.62 24.35 -10.31
N GLY A 75 -4.43 23.74 -10.42
CA GLY A 75 -3.15 24.35 -10.06
C GLY A 75 -2.89 24.40 -8.55
N THR A 76 -3.73 23.76 -7.73
CA THR A 76 -3.58 23.75 -6.27
C THR A 76 -2.69 22.59 -5.84
N THR A 77 -1.67 22.87 -5.04
CA THR A 77 -0.86 21.82 -4.43
C THR A 77 -1.60 21.24 -3.22
N ARG A 78 -1.81 19.93 -3.20
CA ARG A 78 -2.37 19.20 -2.06
C ARG A 78 -1.37 18.18 -1.52
N GLU A 79 -1.28 18.08 -0.21
CA GLU A 79 -0.48 17.07 0.48
C GLU A 79 -1.30 15.79 0.64
N TYR A 80 -0.66 14.66 0.41
CA TYR A 80 -1.20 13.32 0.61
C TYR A 80 -0.26 12.49 1.48
N VAL A 81 -0.83 11.57 2.25
CA VAL A 81 -0.09 10.66 3.12
C VAL A 81 -0.32 9.24 2.65
N GLY A 82 0.76 8.49 2.44
CA GLY A 82 0.74 7.07 2.14
C GLY A 82 1.26 6.24 3.31
N GLN A 83 0.77 5.01 3.42
CA GLN A 83 1.28 4.01 4.34
C GLN A 83 1.51 2.71 3.59
N GLU A 84 2.65 2.07 3.83
CA GLU A 84 3.03 0.85 3.12
C GLU A 84 3.77 -0.11 4.05
N ALA A 85 3.48 -1.40 3.92
CA ALA A 85 4.26 -2.46 4.54
C ALA A 85 5.51 -2.74 3.70
N VAL A 86 6.67 -2.89 4.35
CA VAL A 86 7.96 -3.13 3.69
C VAL A 86 8.68 -4.31 4.33
N ASP A 87 9.63 -4.88 3.59
CA ASP A 87 10.49 -5.92 4.14
C ASP A 87 11.49 -5.37 5.16
N ALA A 88 11.96 -6.24 6.04
CA ALA A 88 12.92 -5.90 7.09
C ALA A 88 14.20 -5.26 6.56
N GLU A 89 14.73 -5.75 5.42
CA GLU A 89 15.94 -5.21 4.81
C GLU A 89 15.76 -3.78 4.31
N VAL A 90 14.61 -3.49 3.72
CA VAL A 90 14.25 -2.15 3.27
C VAL A 90 14.11 -1.25 4.48
N PHE A 91 13.34 -1.67 5.47
CA PHE A 91 13.05 -0.89 6.67
C PHE A 91 14.33 -0.40 7.36
N LYS A 92 15.32 -1.29 7.53
CA LYS A 92 16.61 -0.97 8.15
C LYS A 92 17.44 0.09 7.40
N ARG A 93 17.21 0.27 6.09
CA ARG A 93 17.93 1.24 5.26
C ARG A 93 17.23 2.60 5.20
N LEU A 94 15.95 2.65 5.53
CA LEU A 94 15.15 3.86 5.48
C LEU A 94 15.35 4.72 6.74
N LYS A 95 15.20 6.03 6.58
CA LYS A 95 15.27 7.00 7.67
C LYS A 95 14.11 7.97 7.55
N ILE A 96 13.58 8.43 8.69
CA ILE A 96 12.62 9.53 8.70
C ILE A 96 13.29 10.78 8.10
N GLY A 97 12.56 11.50 7.25
CA GLY A 97 13.07 12.62 6.48
C GLY A 97 13.72 12.23 5.14
N ALA A 98 14.01 10.96 4.90
CA ALA A 98 14.56 10.52 3.62
C ALA A 98 13.51 10.65 2.50
N SER A 99 13.99 10.98 1.31
CA SER A 99 13.16 11.00 0.11
C SER A 99 13.07 9.64 -0.57
N ILE A 100 11.88 9.28 -1.03
CA ILE A 100 11.60 8.05 -1.79
C ILE A 100 10.75 8.38 -3.01
N TRP A 101 10.86 7.56 -4.05
CA TRP A 101 9.99 7.65 -5.23
C TRP A 101 8.74 6.80 -5.05
N VAL A 102 7.58 7.42 -5.21
CA VAL A 102 6.27 6.77 -5.17
C VAL A 102 5.53 7.02 -6.48
N HIS A 103 4.73 6.06 -6.92
CA HIS A 103 3.77 6.26 -7.99
C HIS A 103 2.39 6.43 -7.37
N TYR A 104 1.69 7.50 -7.71
CA TYR A 104 0.30 7.72 -7.31
C TYR A 104 -0.64 7.65 -8.51
N LEU A 105 -1.90 7.29 -8.29
CA LEU A 105 -2.92 7.35 -9.34
C LEU A 105 -3.44 8.78 -9.48
N PRO A 106 -3.36 9.42 -10.66
CA PRO A 106 -3.84 10.80 -10.82
C PRO A 106 -5.33 10.98 -10.51
N ASP A 107 -6.17 10.00 -10.83
CA ASP A 107 -7.61 10.02 -10.52
C ASP A 107 -7.90 9.74 -9.03
N HIS A 108 -6.96 9.08 -8.35
CA HIS A 108 -7.07 8.68 -6.95
C HIS A 108 -5.74 8.93 -6.23
N PRO A 109 -5.36 10.21 -6.03
CA PRO A 109 -4.03 10.58 -5.54
C PRO A 109 -3.76 10.15 -4.10
N GLN A 110 -4.74 9.61 -3.38
CA GLN A 110 -4.56 8.94 -2.10
C GLN A 110 -3.98 7.51 -2.23
N VAL A 111 -4.10 6.90 -3.41
CA VAL A 111 -3.55 5.59 -3.72
C VAL A 111 -2.16 5.80 -4.32
N ALA A 112 -1.15 5.61 -3.48
CA ALA A 112 0.25 5.61 -3.90
C ALA A 112 0.99 4.40 -3.37
N ARG A 113 2.04 4.02 -4.08
CA ARG A 113 2.92 2.91 -3.70
C ARG A 113 4.36 3.26 -3.99
N ARG A 114 5.27 2.80 -3.13
CA ARG A 114 6.70 2.94 -3.37
C ARG A 114 7.09 2.19 -4.63
N THR A 115 8.00 2.79 -5.36
CA THR A 115 8.57 2.18 -6.55
C THR A 115 9.68 1.22 -6.14
N GLU A 116 9.37 -0.04 -5.93
CA GLU A 116 10.41 -1.10 -5.85
C GLU A 116 10.91 -1.48 -7.26
N ALA A 117 10.03 -1.39 -8.26
CA ALA A 117 10.21 -1.94 -9.60
C ALA A 117 11.14 -1.14 -10.55
N LEU A 118 11.69 0.01 -10.16
CA LEU A 118 12.63 0.79 -11.00
C LEU A 118 14.11 0.58 -10.67
N ALA A 119 14.47 -0.25 -9.68
CA ALA A 119 15.84 -0.77 -9.56
C ALA A 119 16.12 -1.93 -10.55
N LYS A 120 15.08 -2.43 -11.23
CA LYS A 120 15.15 -3.46 -12.29
C LYS A 120 14.53 -2.99 -13.61
N LEU A 121 14.67 -1.72 -13.96
CA LEU A 121 14.55 -1.34 -15.38
C LEU A 121 15.89 -1.63 -16.07
N PRO A 122 15.97 -2.58 -17.02
CA PRO A 122 17.12 -2.64 -17.91
C PRO A 122 17.06 -1.39 -18.79
N GLY A 123 18.06 -0.51 -18.64
CA GLY A 123 18.36 0.52 -19.63
C GLY A 123 17.32 1.63 -19.78
N ARG A 124 17.37 2.63 -18.90
CA ARG A 124 17.23 4.00 -19.37
C ARG A 124 18.47 4.76 -18.97
N LYS A 125 19.44 4.80 -19.89
CA LYS A 125 20.55 5.76 -19.83
C LYS A 125 19.91 7.13 -19.65
N ILE A 126 20.22 7.78 -18.53
CA ILE A 126 20.10 9.22 -18.41
C ILE A 126 21.43 9.74 -18.93
N GLY A 127 21.40 10.45 -20.06
CA GLY A 127 22.58 11.01 -20.71
C GLY A 127 22.58 10.72 -22.20
N GLU A 128 21.98 11.61 -22.98
CA GLU A 128 22.68 12.56 -23.88
C GLU A 128 21.69 13.67 -24.28
#